data_AF-A0A7C2B3A8-F1
#
_entry.id   AF-A0A7C2B3A8-F1
#
_cell.length_a   1.000
_cell.length_b   1.000
_cell.length_c   1.000
_cell.angle_alpha   90.00
_cell.angle_beta   90.00
_cell.angle_gamma   90.00
#
_symmetry.space_group_name_H-M   'P 1'
#
loop_
_entity.id
_entity.type
_entity.pdbx_description
1 polymer ?
#
loop_
_entity_poly.entity_id
_entity_poly.type
_entity_poly.pdbx_seq_one_letter_code
_entity_poly.pdbx_strand_id
1 'polypeptide(L)'
;MPFIRYFQGDYILLGEEKKCQINWRQIERIEGRINDSFLTRDGKEIPAETLLDITYRMMFDTEINIREFSLIQKDYDLIVLKIYDPEL
;
A
#
# COMPACT_ATOMS: atom_id res chain seq x y z
N MET A 1 9.82 -12.63 -21.79
CA MET A 1 10.12 -11.20 -21.91
C MET A 1 11.05 -10.80 -20.78
N PRO A 2 12.10 -9.99 -20.99
CA PRO A 2 12.99 -9.56 -19.92
C PRO A 2 12.32 -8.48 -19.05
N PHE A 3 12.42 -8.63 -17.72
CA PHE A 3 11.95 -7.65 -16.75
C PHE A 3 13.08 -6.65 -16.45
N ILE A 4 13.19 -5.60 -17.26
CA ILE A 4 14.21 -4.55 -17.07
C ILE A 4 13.56 -3.38 -16.33
N ARG A 5 14.03 -3.09 -15.10
CA ARG A 5 13.51 -2.00 -14.24
C ARG A 5 11.99 -2.07 -14.01
N TYR A 6 11.43 -3.27 -14.02
CA TYR A 6 10.02 -3.48 -13.68
C TYR A 6 9.77 -3.13 -12.21
N PHE A 7 8.72 -2.37 -11.94
CA PHE A 7 8.32 -2.01 -10.59
C PHE A 7 7.20 -2.93 -10.12
N GLN A 8 7.50 -3.78 -9.14
CA GLN A 8 6.55 -4.76 -8.59
C GLN A 8 5.57 -4.14 -7.58
N GLY A 9 5.97 -3.05 -6.91
CA GLY A 9 5.12 -2.35 -5.95
C GLY A 9 5.01 -3.00 -4.58
N ASP A 10 5.90 -3.93 -4.22
CA ASP A 10 6.00 -4.45 -2.86
C ASP A 10 6.66 -3.43 -1.92
N TYR A 11 6.10 -3.30 -0.72
CA TYR A 11 6.65 -2.51 0.36
C TYR A 11 7.36 -3.42 1.34
N ILE A 12 8.61 -3.07 1.67
CA ILE A 12 9.44 -3.82 2.60
C ILE A 12 10.03 -2.89 3.66
N LEU A 13 10.23 -3.44 4.85
CA LEU A 13 11.09 -2.86 5.87
C LEU A 13 12.48 -3.48 5.73
N LEU A 14 13.50 -2.64 5.54
CA LEU A 14 14.89 -3.08 5.55
C LEU A 14 15.31 -3.34 7.00
N GLY A 15 15.93 -4.50 7.22
CA GLY A 15 16.49 -4.84 8.52
C GLY A 15 17.86 -4.22 8.75
N GLU A 16 18.34 -4.36 9.98
CA GLU A 16 19.69 -3.98 10.35
C GLU A 16 20.74 -4.72 9.52
N GLU A 17 21.86 -4.05 9.24
CA GLU A 17 23.01 -4.67 8.59
C GLU A 17 23.62 -5.73 9.51
N LYS A 18 23.57 -6.99 9.08
CA LYS A 18 24.24 -8.09 9.77
C LYS A 18 25.53 -8.45 9.05
N LYS A 19 26.59 -8.67 9.82
CA LYS A 19 27.86 -9.20 9.29
C LYS A 19 27.65 -10.66 8.90
N CYS A 20 27.38 -10.88 7.63
CA CYS A 20 27.30 -12.18 7.00
C CYS A 20 28.54 -12.37 6.11
N GLN A 21 28.78 -13.59 5.64
CA GLN A 21 29.89 -13.87 4.70
C GLN A 21 29.72 -13.12 3.35
N ILE A 22 28.48 -12.68 3.07
CA ILE A 22 28.10 -11.88 1.91
C ILE A 22 27.35 -10.64 2.42
N ASN A 23 27.80 -9.44 2.04
CA ASN A 23 27.23 -8.16 2.48
C ASN A 23 25.97 -7.79 1.66
N TRP A 24 24.88 -8.53 1.82
CA TRP A 24 23.58 -8.17 1.25
C TRP A 24 22.71 -7.45 2.26
N ARG A 25 21.93 -6.46 1.80
CA ARG A 25 20.86 -5.87 2.60
C ARG A 25 19.81 -6.93 2.91
N GLN A 26 19.34 -6.93 4.14
CA GLN A 26 18.33 -7.88 4.61
C GLN A 26 16.95 -7.22 4.59
N ILE A 27 15.94 -7.98 4.18
CA ILE A 27 14.54 -7.61 4.34
C ILE A 27 14.12 -8.13 5.72
N GLU A 28 13.68 -7.23 6.59
CA GLU A 28 13.15 -7.62 7.90
C GLU A 28 11.71 -8.10 7.78
N ARG A 29 10.90 -7.35 7.04
CA ARG A 29 9.46 -7.62 6.89
C ARG A 29 8.93 -7.13 5.54
N ILE A 30 7.95 -7.86 5.01
CA ILE A 30 7.10 -7.41 3.90
C ILE A 30 5.88 -6.73 4.54
N GLU A 31 5.64 -5.46 4.20
CA GLU A 31 4.53 -4.65 4.73
C GLU A 31 3.28 -4.74 3.86
N GLY A 32 3.42 -5.11 2.58
CA GLY A 32 2.29 -5.28 1.65
C GLY A 32 2.69 -4.96 0.20
N ARG A 33 1.69 -4.79 -0.65
CA ARG A 33 1.83 -4.46 -2.08
C ARG A 33 0.88 -3.33 -2.45
N ILE A 34 1.31 -2.46 -3.37
CA ILE A 34 0.43 -1.45 -3.96
C ILE A 34 -0.74 -2.13 -4.70
N ASN A 35 -1.95 -1.62 -4.51
CA ASN A 35 -3.18 -2.17 -5.09
C ASN A 35 -3.47 -3.64 -4.69
N ASP A 36 -3.02 -4.04 -3.50
CA ASP A 36 -3.44 -5.32 -2.93
C ASP A 36 -4.89 -5.27 -2.40
N SER A 37 -5.50 -6.43 -2.28
CA SER A 37 -6.86 -6.58 -1.77
C SER A 37 -6.96 -6.34 -0.26
N PHE A 38 -8.14 -5.92 0.18
CA PHE A 38 -8.49 -5.82 1.60
C PHE A 38 -9.20 -7.10 2.02
N LEU A 39 -8.95 -7.56 3.23
CA LEU A 39 -9.56 -8.78 3.76
C LEU A 39 -10.70 -8.43 4.71
N THR A 40 -11.84 -9.06 4.50
CA THR A 40 -12.93 -9.08 5.48
C THR A 40 -12.64 -10.09 6.60
N ARG A 41 -13.36 -10.02 7.72
CA ARG A 41 -13.21 -10.96 8.86
C ARG A 41 -13.51 -12.40 8.47
N ASP A 42 -14.39 -12.58 7.50
CA ASP A 42 -14.80 -13.83 6.88
C ASP A 42 -13.83 -14.31 5.78
N GLY A 43 -12.74 -13.58 5.55
CA GLY A 43 -11.66 -13.97 4.63
C GLY A 43 -11.94 -13.67 3.16
N LYS A 44 -13.05 -12.98 2.85
CA LYS A 44 -13.32 -12.49 1.49
C LYS A 44 -12.39 -11.32 1.17
N GLU A 45 -11.82 -11.36 -0.03
CA GLU A 45 -11.03 -10.29 -0.62
C GLU A 45 -11.93 -9.21 -1.25
N ILE A 46 -11.63 -7.96 -0.94
CA ILE A 46 -12.19 -6.77 -1.58
C ILE A 46 -11.07 -6.19 -2.46
N PRO A 47 -11.25 -6.17 -3.79
CA PRO A 47 -10.24 -5.60 -4.70
C PRO A 47 -9.95 -4.13 -4.38
N ALA A 48 -8.70 -3.71 -4.52
CA ALA A 48 -8.29 -2.33 -4.29
C ALA A 48 -9.08 -1.33 -5.14
N GLU A 49 -9.42 -1.72 -6.37
CA GLU A 49 -10.20 -0.93 -7.33
C GLU A 49 -11.59 -0.60 -6.80
N THR A 50 -12.22 -1.52 -6.04
CA THR A 50 -13.53 -1.27 -5.44
C THR A 50 -13.45 -0.12 -4.42
N LEU A 51 -12.39 -0.09 -3.61
CA LEU A 51 -12.17 0.97 -2.62
C LEU A 51 -11.76 2.28 -3.28
N LEU A 52 -10.99 2.21 -4.37
CA LEU A 52 -10.62 3.36 -5.18
C LEU A 52 -11.87 4.04 -5.75
N ASP A 53 -12.78 3.27 -6.35
CA ASP A 53 -14.04 3.78 -6.93
C ASP A 53 -14.92 4.45 -5.87
N ILE A 54 -15.06 3.85 -4.69
CA ILE A 54 -15.78 4.44 -3.55
C ILE A 54 -15.16 5.77 -3.14
N THR A 55 -13.83 5.82 -3.06
CA THR A 55 -13.10 7.03 -2.64
C THR A 55 -13.26 8.14 -3.67
N TYR A 56 -13.14 7.84 -4.96
CA TYR A 56 -13.39 8.82 -6.02
C TYR A 56 -14.82 9.32 -6.01
N ARG A 57 -15.79 8.44 -5.78
CA ARG A 57 -17.18 8.85 -5.68
C ARG A 57 -17.40 9.81 -4.52
N MET A 58 -16.82 9.52 -3.35
CA MET A 58 -16.86 10.40 -2.19
C MET A 58 -16.23 11.76 -2.51
N MET A 59 -15.03 11.80 -3.08
CA MET A 59 -14.35 13.04 -3.46
C MET A 59 -15.20 13.91 -4.39
N PHE A 60 -15.88 13.27 -5.35
CA PHE A 60 -16.80 13.95 -6.27
C PHE A 60 -18.01 14.53 -5.54
N ASP A 61 -18.68 13.72 -4.70
CA ASP A 61 -19.89 14.14 -3.99
C ASP A 61 -19.61 15.23 -2.94
N THR A 62 -18.37 15.31 -2.41
CA THR A 62 -17.95 16.32 -1.42
C THR A 62 -17.16 17.49 -1.99
N GLU A 63 -16.88 17.49 -3.30
CA GLU A 63 -16.01 18.48 -3.97
C GLU A 63 -14.61 18.62 -3.34
N ILE A 64 -14.09 17.52 -2.76
CA ILE A 64 -12.75 17.50 -2.16
C ILE A 64 -11.75 17.09 -3.23
N ASN A 65 -10.67 17.87 -3.36
CA ASN A 65 -9.60 17.60 -4.31
C ASN A 65 -8.34 17.12 -3.60
N ILE A 66 -8.21 15.79 -3.46
CA ILE A 66 -7.02 15.14 -2.93
C ILE A 66 -6.14 14.71 -4.10
N ARG A 67 -4.90 15.22 -4.13
CA ARG A 67 -3.94 14.89 -5.18
C ARG A 67 -3.46 13.45 -5.10
N GLU A 68 -3.12 12.99 -3.90
CA GLU A 68 -2.57 11.66 -3.67
C GLU A 68 -3.00 11.13 -2.31
N PHE A 69 -3.36 9.85 -2.25
CA PHE A 69 -3.74 9.20 -1.01
C PHE A 69 -3.36 7.71 -1.01
N SER A 70 -3.37 7.10 0.16
CA SER A 70 -3.28 5.65 0.34
C SER A 70 -4.30 5.19 1.37
N LEU A 71 -5.00 4.11 1.08
CA LEU A 71 -5.79 3.37 2.05
C LEU A 71 -4.98 2.16 2.50
N ILE A 72 -4.81 1.98 3.80
CA ILE A 72 -4.02 0.90 4.37
C ILE A 72 -4.87 0.17 5.41
N GLN A 73 -5.13 -1.12 5.19
CA GLN A 73 -5.69 -1.98 6.21
C GLN A 73 -4.61 -2.31 7.24
N LYS A 74 -4.83 -1.93 8.51
CA LYS A 74 -3.97 -2.32 9.64
C LYS A 74 -4.56 -3.48 10.44
N ASP A 75 -5.88 -3.57 10.45
CA ASP A 75 -6.66 -4.68 11.02
C ASP A 75 -8.01 -4.74 10.28
N TYR A 76 -8.81 -5.77 10.52
CA TYR A 76 -10.12 -5.96 9.90
C TYR A 76 -11.08 -4.77 10.10
N ASP A 77 -10.99 -4.10 11.24
CA ASP A 77 -11.83 -2.94 11.58
C ASP A 77 -11.05 -1.62 11.58
N LEU A 78 -9.78 -1.63 11.15
CA LEU A 78 -8.92 -0.45 11.18
C LEU A 78 -8.32 -0.21 9.79
N ILE A 79 -8.94 0.73 9.08
CA ILE A 79 -8.44 1.25 7.81
C ILE A 79 -7.90 2.66 8.04
N VAL A 80 -6.66 2.89 7.64
CA VAL A 80 -6.00 4.19 7.73
C VAL A 80 -5.98 4.84 6.35
N LEU A 81 -6.58 6.02 6.24
CA LEU A 81 -6.39 6.90 5.09
C LEU A 81 -5.17 7.80 5.35
N LYS A 82 -4.19 7.76 4.46
CA LYS A 82 -3.09 8.73 4.39
C LYS A 82 -3.33 9.63 3.20
N ILE A 83 -3.28 10.93 3.42
CA ILE A 83 -3.34 11.95 2.37
C ILE A 83 -1.93 12.53 2.24
N TYR A 84 -1.44 12.67 1.02
CA TYR A 84 -0.17 13.31 0.73
C TYR A 84 -0.46 14.64 0.06
N ASP A 85 -0.09 15.71 0.75
CA ASP A 85 -0.12 17.06 0.20
C ASP A 85 1.33 17.55 0.06
N PRO A 86 1.82 17.79 -1.16
CA PRO A 86 3.16 18.31 -1.37
C PRO A 86 3.34 19.76 -0.90
N GLU A 87 2.27 20.48 -0.54
CA GLU A 87 2.32 21.85 0.01
C GLU A 87 2.31 21.92 1.55
N LEU A 88 2.19 20.78 2.25
CA LEU A 88 2.26 20.66 3.71
C LEU A 88 3.61 20.12 4.21
#